data_AF-A0A1G2CL08-F1
#
_entry.id   AF-A0A1G2CL08-F1
#
_cell.length_a   1.000
_cell.length_b   1.000
_cell.length_c   1.000
_cell.angle_alpha   90.00
_cell.angle_beta   90.00
_cell.angle_gamma   90.00
#
_symmetry.space_group_name_H-M   'P 1'
#
loop_
_entity.id
_entity.type
_entity.pdbx_description
1 polymer ?
#
loop_
_entity_poly.entity_id
_entity_poly.type
_entity_poly.pdbx_seq_one_letter_code
_entity_poly.pdbx_strand_id
1 'polypeptide(L)'
;MFAQIFKFGFVGILNTAIDIAILNALMSFSGIKAGFFFSLFKGASFLAATINSYFMNKYWTFKDNDKKTVAEAGQFFIVSVLGLVINISVASFVVNFINPILFILKPFKYAISIFGINFDNAQIWGNIAALTASASSMFWNFFGYKLIVFKK
;
A
#
# COMPACT_ATOMS: atom_id res chain seq x y z
N MET A 1 18.04 11.09 1.90
CA MET A 1 17.04 10.45 1.01
C MET A 1 16.86 8.96 1.31
N PHE A 2 17.90 8.12 1.24
CA PHE A 2 17.78 6.69 1.56
C PHE A 2 17.15 6.39 2.93
N ALA A 3 17.60 7.06 4.00
CA ALA A 3 17.01 6.89 5.33
C ALA A 3 15.51 7.24 5.38
N GLN A 4 15.04 8.21 4.59
CA GLN A 4 13.61 8.55 4.51
C GLN A 4 12.82 7.43 3.83
N ILE A 5 13.36 6.79 2.79
CA ILE A 5 12.72 5.66 2.10
C ILE A 5 12.56 4.47 3.06
N PHE A 6 13.60 4.12 3.82
CA PHE A 6 13.52 3.05 4.82
C PHE A 6 12.51 3.37 5.93
N LYS A 7 12.52 4.59 6.46
CA LYS A 7 11.52 5.04 7.43
C LYS A 7 10.12 4.98 6.86
N PHE A 8 9.92 5.41 5.63
CA PHE A 8 8.62 5.35 4.95
C PHE A 8 8.13 3.90 4.79
N GLY A 9 9.00 2.99 4.37
CA GLY A 9 8.69 1.56 4.32
C GLY A 9 8.33 0.99 5.69
N PHE A 10 9.08 1.36 6.73
CA PHE A 10 8.78 0.95 8.11
C PHE A 10 7.41 1.49 8.58
N VAL A 11 7.11 2.76 8.30
CA VAL A 11 5.78 3.34 8.58
C VAL A 11 4.69 2.55 7.84
N GLY A 12 4.91 2.12 6.60
CA GLY A 12 3.98 1.28 5.85
C GLY A 12 3.72 -0.09 6.51
N ILE A 13 4.77 -0.76 6.97
CA ILE A 13 4.66 -2.05 7.69
C ILE A 13 3.89 -1.85 8.99
N LEU A 14 4.27 -0.84 9.78
CA LEU A 14 3.62 -0.53 11.05
C LEU A 14 2.15 -0.11 10.85
N ASN A 15 1.85 0.63 9.79
CA ASN A 15 0.49 1.00 9.42
C ASN A 15 -0.37 -0.24 9.15
N THR A 16 0.18 -1.22 8.44
CA THR A 16 -0.50 -2.49 8.18
C THR A 16 -0.72 -3.29 9.47
N ALA A 17 0.28 -3.32 10.36
CA ALA A 17 0.16 -3.98 11.65
C ALA A 17 -0.93 -3.33 12.54
N ILE A 18 -0.99 -2.00 12.59
CA ILE A 18 -2.01 -1.25 13.33
C ILE A 18 -3.40 -1.53 12.76
N ASP A 19 -3.56 -1.51 11.43
CA ASP A 19 -4.83 -1.80 10.77
C ASP A 19 -5.34 -3.21 11.13
N ILE A 20 -4.48 -4.22 11.01
CA ILE A 20 -4.81 -5.60 11.37
C ILE A 20 -5.13 -5.72 12.87
N ALA A 21 -4.37 -5.07 13.75
CA ALA A 21 -4.58 -5.13 15.19
C ALA A 21 -5.93 -4.53 15.60
N ILE A 22 -6.26 -3.34 15.09
CA ILE A 22 -7.53 -2.67 15.40
C ILE A 22 -8.71 -3.46 14.82
N LEU A 23 -8.61 -3.94 13.58
CA LEU A 23 -9.66 -4.77 12.98
C LEU A 23 -9.94 -6.02 13.81
N ASN A 24 -8.89 -6.76 14.20
CA ASN A 24 -9.04 -7.97 15.01
C ASN A 24 -9.59 -7.66 16.41
N ALA A 25 -9.18 -6.54 17.03
CA ALA A 25 -9.74 -6.12 18.30
C ALA A 25 -11.26 -5.85 18.19
N LEU A 26 -11.69 -5.08 17.19
CA LEU A 26 -13.11 -4.77 16.96
C LEU A 26 -13.94 -6.04 16.69
N MET A 27 -13.43 -6.96 15.87
CA MET A 27 -14.09 -8.25 15.62
C MET A 27 -14.16 -9.12 16.88
N SER A 28 -13.09 -9.14 17.69
CA SER A 28 -13.03 -9.93 18.93
C SER A 28 -14.00 -9.41 19.98
N PHE A 29 -14.04 -8.09 20.22
CA PHE A 29 -14.92 -7.48 21.21
C PHE A 29 -16.40 -7.53 20.82
N SER A 30 -16.73 -7.41 19.54
CA SER A 30 -18.13 -7.44 19.07
C SER A 30 -18.64 -8.86 18.77
N GLY A 31 -17.75 -9.82 18.56
CA GLY A 31 -18.09 -11.15 18.04
C GLY A 31 -18.47 -11.17 16.54
N ILE A 32 -18.53 -10.01 15.87
CA ILE A 32 -18.96 -9.89 14.47
C ILE A 32 -17.75 -9.98 13.54
N LYS A 33 -17.79 -10.92 12.59
CA LYS A 33 -16.67 -11.22 11.67
C LYS A 33 -17.03 -11.06 10.18
N ALA A 34 -18.28 -10.73 9.86
CA ALA A 34 -18.77 -10.60 8.49
C ALA A 34 -19.96 -9.62 8.40
N GLY A 35 -20.39 -9.32 7.18
CA GLY A 35 -21.54 -8.45 6.91
C GLY A 35 -21.23 -6.95 7.02
N PHE A 36 -22.28 -6.14 7.08
CA PHE A 36 -22.17 -4.67 7.06
C PHE A 36 -21.26 -4.10 8.16
N PHE A 37 -21.36 -4.64 9.38
CA PHE A 37 -20.53 -4.20 10.51
C PHE A 37 -19.04 -4.50 10.32
N PHE A 38 -18.68 -5.57 9.61
CA PHE A 38 -17.28 -5.83 9.26
C PHE A 38 -16.71 -4.71 8.39
N SER A 39 -17.46 -4.22 7.40
CA SER A 39 -17.05 -3.09 6.56
C SER A 39 -16.84 -1.83 7.40
N LEU A 40 -17.69 -1.58 8.41
CA LEU A 40 -17.50 -0.47 9.34
C LEU A 40 -16.21 -0.63 10.17
N PHE A 41 -15.94 -1.83 10.69
CA PHE A 41 -14.70 -2.09 11.43
C PHE A 41 -13.46 -1.91 10.56
N LYS A 42 -13.51 -2.40 9.32
CA LYS A 42 -12.42 -2.22 8.36
C LYS A 42 -12.19 -0.76 8.01
N GLY A 43 -13.26 0.02 7.87
CA GLY A 43 -13.19 1.47 7.67
C GLY A 43 -12.55 2.18 8.86
N ALA A 44 -13.00 1.86 10.08
CA ALA A 44 -12.46 2.44 11.31
C ALA A 44 -10.97 2.09 11.52
N SER A 45 -10.59 0.83 11.31
CA SER A 45 -9.19 0.39 11.43
C SER A 45 -8.30 1.05 10.40
N PHE A 46 -8.79 1.18 9.15
CA PHE A 46 -8.06 1.84 8.08
C PHE A 46 -7.86 3.34 8.34
N LEU A 47 -8.88 4.03 8.84
CA LEU A 47 -8.78 5.45 9.20
C LEU A 47 -7.78 5.67 10.34
N ALA A 48 -7.87 4.86 11.39
CA ALA A 48 -6.94 4.95 12.53
C ALA A 48 -5.48 4.71 12.10
N ALA A 49 -5.24 3.70 11.26
CA ALA A 49 -3.93 3.44 10.67
C ALA A 49 -3.48 4.64 9.82
N THR A 50 -4.31 5.12 8.90
CA THR A 50 -3.99 6.25 8.00
C THR A 50 -3.62 7.53 8.78
N ILE A 51 -4.36 7.84 9.85
CA ILE A 51 -4.05 8.96 10.75
C ILE A 51 -2.68 8.77 11.41
N ASN A 52 -2.39 7.57 11.91
CA ASN A 52 -1.07 7.26 12.46
C ASN A 52 0.04 7.42 11.40
N SER A 53 -0.18 6.94 10.18
CA SER A 53 0.75 7.07 9.07
C SER A 53 1.03 8.54 8.72
N TYR A 54 0.02 9.40 8.73
CA TYR A 54 0.20 10.84 8.53
C TYR A 54 1.15 11.43 9.58
N PHE A 55 0.92 11.17 10.86
CA PHE A 55 1.76 11.73 11.92
C PHE A 55 3.18 11.16 11.93
N MET A 56 3.36 9.86 11.72
CA MET A 56 4.69 9.28 11.60
C MET A 56 5.43 9.82 10.38
N ASN A 57 4.77 9.97 9.25
CA ASN A 57 5.40 10.52 8.07
C ASN A 57 5.79 11.99 8.27
N LYS A 58 4.89 12.82 8.79
CA LYS A 58 5.18 14.23 9.09
C LYS A 58 6.35 14.36 10.06
N TYR A 59 6.25 13.79 11.26
CA TYR A 59 7.21 14.07 12.34
C TYR A 59 8.47 13.21 12.32
N TRP A 60 8.40 11.97 11.83
CA TRP A 60 9.54 11.04 11.91
C TRP A 60 10.22 10.76 10.56
N THR A 61 9.44 10.53 9.50
CA THR A 61 9.97 10.29 8.16
C THR A 61 10.55 11.56 7.56
N PHE A 62 9.73 12.61 7.46
CA PHE A 62 10.10 13.87 6.82
C PHE A 62 10.57 14.95 7.80
N LYS A 63 10.41 14.73 9.11
CA LYS A 63 10.84 15.66 10.17
C LYS A 63 10.28 17.06 9.99
N ASP A 64 9.07 17.15 9.47
CA ASP A 64 8.35 18.38 9.36
C ASP A 64 7.67 18.74 10.68
N ASN A 65 8.37 19.58 11.45
CA ASN A 65 7.93 20.08 12.75
C ASN A 65 7.07 21.34 12.66
N ASP A 66 6.68 21.77 11.47
CA ASP A 66 5.82 22.95 11.33
C ASP A 66 4.41 22.65 11.87
N LYS A 67 3.68 23.71 12.23
CA LYS A 67 2.30 23.58 12.74
C LYS A 67 1.48 22.76 11.75
N LYS A 68 0.70 21.81 12.28
CA LYS A 68 -0.23 21.00 11.48
C LYS A 68 -1.17 21.93 10.72
N THR A 69 -1.27 21.76 9.41
CA THR A 69 -2.26 22.49 8.62
C THR A 69 -3.30 21.55 8.04
N VAL A 70 -4.55 22.03 7.94
CA VAL A 70 -5.62 21.30 7.24
C VAL A 70 -5.23 21.06 5.76
N ALA A 71 -4.46 21.99 5.18
CA ALA A 71 -3.93 21.85 3.84
C ALA A 71 -3.00 20.63 3.69
N GLU A 72 -2.07 20.40 4.60
CA GLU A 72 -1.19 19.23 4.56
C GLU A 72 -1.97 17.91 4.69
N ALA A 73 -2.97 17.86 5.57
CA ALA A 73 -3.82 16.68 5.70
C ALA A 73 -4.61 16.42 4.41
N GLY A 74 -5.17 17.47 3.80
CA GLY A 74 -5.86 17.40 2.51
C GLY A 74 -4.93 16.97 1.37
N GLN A 75 -3.73 17.54 1.29
CA GLN A 75 -2.72 17.15 0.29
C GLN A 75 -2.24 15.72 0.48
N PHE A 76 -2.01 15.28 1.73
CA PHE A 76 -1.68 13.89 2.03
C PHE A 76 -2.78 12.94 1.56
N PHE A 77 -4.04 13.28 1.83
CA PHE A 77 -5.18 12.50 1.39
C PHE A 77 -5.27 12.44 -0.14
N ILE A 78 -5.13 13.57 -0.83
CA ILE A 78 -5.14 13.63 -2.31
C ILE A 78 -4.01 12.78 -2.91
N VAL A 79 -2.78 12.93 -2.38
CA VAL A 79 -1.64 12.13 -2.85
C VAL A 79 -1.88 10.64 -2.61
N SER A 80 -2.45 10.27 -1.45
CA SER A 80 -2.82 8.88 -1.12
C SER A 80 -3.85 8.31 -2.11
N VAL A 81 -4.89 9.09 -2.42
CA VAL A 81 -5.95 8.69 -3.37
C VAL A 81 -5.37 8.51 -4.78
N LEU A 82 -4.51 9.43 -5.24
CA LEU A 82 -3.81 9.27 -6.52
C LEU A 82 -2.90 8.04 -6.51
N GLY A 83 -2.21 7.77 -5.39
CA GLY A 83 -1.44 6.55 -5.22
C GLY A 83 -2.29 5.28 -5.32
N LEU A 84 -3.50 5.29 -4.75
CA LEU A 84 -4.46 4.19 -4.89
C LEU A 84 -4.90 4.01 -6.35
N VAL A 85 -5.19 5.10 -7.07
CA VAL A 85 -5.53 5.04 -8.50
C VAL A 85 -4.39 4.46 -9.32
N ILE A 86 -3.14 4.87 -9.05
CA ILE A 86 -1.95 4.30 -9.68
C ILE A 86 -1.84 2.81 -9.35
N ASN A 87 -2.05 2.42 -8.09
CA ASN A 87 -2.02 1.01 -7.67
C ASN A 87 -3.01 0.17 -8.49
N ILE A 88 -4.29 0.56 -8.49
CA ILE A 88 -5.35 -0.15 -9.20
C ILE A 88 -5.05 -0.20 -10.71
N SER A 89 -4.59 0.91 -11.29
CA SER A 89 -4.30 1.00 -12.72
C SER A 89 -3.13 0.11 -13.13
N VAL A 90 -2.02 0.14 -12.36
CA VAL A 90 -0.85 -0.71 -12.63
C VAL A 90 -1.20 -2.18 -12.43
N ALA A 91 -1.91 -2.54 -11.36
CA ALA A 91 -2.31 -3.93 -11.13
C ALA A 91 -3.19 -4.44 -12.29
N SER A 92 -4.18 -3.64 -12.69
CA SER A 92 -5.06 -3.96 -13.82
C SER A 92 -4.28 -4.05 -15.13
N PHE A 93 -3.31 -3.17 -15.35
CA PHE A 93 -2.48 -3.22 -16.54
C PHE A 93 -1.63 -4.50 -16.60
N VAL A 94 -1.00 -4.87 -15.49
CA VAL A 94 -0.15 -6.07 -15.40
C VAL A 94 -0.99 -7.34 -15.62
N VAL A 95 -2.13 -7.46 -14.94
CA VAL A 95 -2.98 -8.65 -15.06
C VAL A 95 -3.52 -8.81 -16.49
N ASN A 96 -4.02 -7.73 -17.10
CA ASN A 96 -4.74 -7.81 -18.36
C ASN A 96 -3.84 -7.73 -19.61
N PHE A 97 -2.73 -7.00 -19.55
CA PHE A 97 -1.89 -6.71 -20.73
C PHE A 97 -0.46 -7.25 -20.66
N ILE A 98 0.06 -7.57 -19.46
CA ILE A 98 1.42 -8.13 -19.32
C ILE A 98 1.42 -9.65 -19.26
N ASN A 99 0.32 -10.31 -18.92
CA ASN A 99 0.22 -11.78 -19.06
C ASN A 99 0.65 -12.28 -20.47
N PRO A 100 0.32 -11.59 -21.58
CA PRO A 100 0.87 -11.88 -22.91
C PRO A 100 2.40 -11.72 -23.07
N ILE A 101 3.05 -10.81 -22.33
CA ILE A 101 4.50 -10.49 -22.41
C ILE A 101 5.37 -11.62 -21.83
N LEU A 102 4.82 -12.49 -20.97
CA LEU A 102 5.47 -13.72 -20.49
C LEU A 102 5.80 -14.72 -21.60
N PHE A 103 5.46 -14.46 -22.88
CA PHE A 103 5.99 -15.20 -24.02
C PHE A 103 7.53 -15.36 -23.98
N ILE A 104 8.24 -14.33 -23.51
CA ILE A 104 9.71 -14.36 -23.36
C ILE A 104 10.18 -15.31 -22.25
N LEU A 105 9.38 -15.49 -21.21
CA LEU A 105 9.69 -16.35 -20.06
C LEU A 105 9.17 -17.79 -20.24
N LYS A 106 8.29 -18.05 -21.23
CA LYS A 106 7.86 -19.40 -21.61
C LYS A 106 9.00 -20.42 -21.73
N PRO A 107 10.15 -20.15 -22.38
CA PRO A 107 11.25 -21.11 -22.44
C PRO A 107 11.86 -21.44 -21.07
N PHE A 108 11.80 -20.52 -20.11
CA PHE A 108 12.32 -20.70 -18.75
C PHE A 108 11.25 -21.23 -17.77
N LYS A 109 10.00 -21.37 -18.20
CA LYS A 109 8.86 -21.79 -17.36
C LYS A 109 9.14 -23.07 -16.58
N TYR A 110 9.63 -24.11 -17.26
CA TYR A 110 9.93 -25.38 -16.62
C TYR A 110 11.05 -25.24 -15.58
N ALA A 111 12.10 -24.48 -15.91
CA ALA A 111 13.22 -24.20 -15.01
C ALA A 111 12.82 -23.37 -13.79
N ILE A 112 11.79 -22.53 -13.86
CA ILE A 112 11.32 -21.76 -12.71
C ILE A 112 10.30 -22.56 -11.86
N SER A 113 9.56 -23.48 -12.48
CA SER A 113 8.62 -24.35 -11.77
C SER A 113 9.30 -25.29 -10.75
N ILE A 114 10.58 -25.63 -10.95
CA ILE A 114 11.35 -26.44 -9.98
C ILE A 114 11.51 -25.74 -8.63
N PHE A 115 11.42 -24.40 -8.61
CA PHE A 115 11.42 -23.59 -7.38
C PHE A 115 10.01 -23.42 -6.79
N GLY A 116 9.02 -24.14 -7.31
CA GLY A 116 7.62 -24.08 -6.85
C GLY A 116 6.83 -22.88 -7.39
N ILE A 117 7.39 -22.11 -8.33
CA ILE A 117 6.74 -20.91 -8.88
C ILE A 117 6.05 -21.28 -10.20
N ASN A 118 4.72 -21.31 -10.20
CA ASN A 118 3.90 -21.60 -11.37
C ASN A 118 3.23 -20.33 -11.92
N PHE A 119 3.81 -19.73 -12.97
CA PHE A 119 3.29 -18.48 -13.55
C PHE A 119 1.95 -18.62 -14.26
N ASP A 120 1.48 -19.84 -14.56
CA ASP A 120 0.14 -20.05 -15.09
C ASP A 120 -0.96 -19.94 -14.01
N ASN A 121 -0.57 -19.97 -12.73
CA ASN A 121 -1.53 -19.82 -11.65
C ASN A 121 -1.99 -18.37 -11.59
N ALA A 122 -3.27 -18.14 -11.93
CA ALA A 122 -3.90 -16.83 -11.91
C ALA A 122 -3.71 -16.09 -10.57
N GLN A 123 -3.66 -16.82 -9.45
CA GLN A 123 -3.42 -16.25 -8.13
C GLN A 123 -1.98 -15.76 -7.96
N ILE A 124 -0.98 -16.51 -8.45
CA ILE A 124 0.43 -16.09 -8.41
C ILE A 124 0.62 -14.84 -9.27
N TRP A 125 0.03 -14.82 -10.47
CA TRP A 125 0.10 -13.64 -11.33
C TRP A 125 -0.61 -12.42 -10.74
N GLY A 126 -1.78 -12.62 -10.15
CA GLY A 126 -2.49 -11.57 -9.41
C GLY A 126 -1.65 -10.98 -8.28
N ASN A 127 -0.91 -11.82 -7.54
CA ASN A 127 0.00 -11.36 -6.49
C ASN A 127 1.19 -10.58 -7.06
N ILE A 128 1.77 -11.01 -8.18
CA ILE A 128 2.85 -10.27 -8.86
C ILE A 128 2.37 -8.88 -9.28
N ALA A 129 1.20 -8.81 -9.92
CA ALA A 129 0.58 -7.55 -10.30
C ALA A 129 0.33 -6.64 -9.10
N ALA A 130 -0.19 -7.18 -8.00
CA ALA A 130 -0.43 -6.45 -6.76
C ALA A 130 0.89 -5.92 -6.14
N LEU A 131 1.97 -6.71 -6.17
CA LEU A 131 3.28 -6.30 -5.67
C LEU A 131 3.89 -5.19 -6.52
N THR A 132 3.87 -5.31 -7.85
CA THR A 132 4.37 -4.28 -8.77
C THR A 132 3.58 -2.98 -8.60
N ALA A 133 2.25 -3.07 -8.54
CA ALA A 133 1.37 -1.93 -8.29
C ALA A 133 1.64 -1.26 -6.93
N SER A 134 1.83 -2.06 -5.89
CA SER A 134 2.17 -1.57 -4.56
C SER A 134 3.50 -0.82 -4.57
N ALA A 135 4.53 -1.36 -5.22
CA ALA A 135 5.81 -0.66 -5.40
C ALA A 135 5.64 0.67 -6.13
N SER A 136 4.96 0.69 -7.28
CA SER A 136 4.71 1.92 -8.06
C SER A 136 3.96 2.98 -7.25
N SER A 137 2.88 2.58 -6.57
CA SER A 137 2.11 3.49 -5.71
C SER A 137 2.91 3.99 -4.50
N MET A 138 3.78 3.16 -3.94
CA MET A 138 4.64 3.51 -2.83
C MET A 138 5.69 4.55 -3.24
N PHE A 139 6.27 4.41 -4.44
CA PHE A 139 7.14 5.44 -5.03
C PHE A 139 6.39 6.76 -5.19
N TRP A 140 5.20 6.75 -5.78
CA TRP A 140 4.36 7.94 -5.92
C TRP A 140 4.08 8.59 -4.57
N ASN A 141 3.60 7.82 -3.59
CA ASN A 141 3.27 8.33 -2.27
C ASN A 141 4.49 8.94 -1.57
N PHE A 142 5.64 8.28 -1.63
CA PHE A 142 6.87 8.80 -1.03
C PHE A 142 7.25 10.17 -1.61
N PHE A 143 7.32 10.29 -2.94
CA PHE A 143 7.70 11.54 -3.59
C PHE A 143 6.62 12.61 -3.46
N GLY A 144 5.34 12.24 -3.58
CA GLY A 144 4.22 13.17 -3.38
C GLY A 144 4.20 13.74 -1.97
N TYR A 145 4.39 12.91 -0.94
CA TYR A 145 4.48 13.39 0.43
C TYR A 145 5.68 14.28 0.65
N LYS A 146 6.85 13.92 0.09
CA LYS A 146 8.06 14.71 0.26
C LYS A 146 8.01 16.07 -0.48
N LEU A 147 7.56 16.07 -1.72
CA LEU A 147 7.68 17.24 -2.60
C LEU A 147 6.46 18.16 -2.53
N ILE A 148 5.28 17.60 -2.26
CA ILE A 148 4.01 18.34 -2.28
C ILE A 148 3.54 18.65 -0.86
N VAL A 149 3.51 17.63 0.01
CA VAL A 149 2.88 17.73 1.34
C VAL A 149 3.84 18.34 2.37
N PHE A 150 4.98 17.68 2.59
CA PHE A 150 5.95 18.00 3.64
C PHE A 150 7.21 18.56 3.00
N LYS A 151 7.16 19.82 2.56
CA LYS A 151 8.18 20.51 1.75
C LYS A 151 9.54 20.72 2.46
N LYS A 152 10.21 19.63 2.87
CA LYS A 152 11.53 19.60 3.52
C LYS A 152 12.42 18.47 2.97
#